data_AF-A0A7K6Y2J5-F1
#
_entry.id   AF-A0A7K6Y2J5-F1
#
_cell.length_a   1.000
_cell.length_b   1.000
_cell.length_c   1.000
_cell.angle_alpha   90.00
_cell.angle_beta   90.00
_cell.angle_gamma   90.00
#
_symmetry.space_group_name_H-M   'P 1'
#
loop_
_entity.id
_entity.type
_entity.pdbx_description
1 polymer ?
#
loop_
_entity_poly.entity_id
_entity_poly.type
_entity_poly.pdbx_seq_one_letter_code
_entity_poly.pdbx_strand_id
1 'polypeptide(L)'
;ALEKKVVKSKVGEKVSLPCCYEIPSSEGLHKYRVYWQKNITDVVLAYSEGNMISHPEPYRNRTEMDPWNLTLWISPVEILDNGSYQCVVQRNSVVVCGDSVVLFVTADFSKPNITAEVSADSCESTEMVITCSSHGGFPKPRISGALNNVSVEWNASWVSESRLSPYNVTGKLVLNVTKDVNITCSVEYSGFATSTNLPLRKINNCVVPPVPPPYNVITASVIIVITFILAITLAARYLPRHVCSHCCKHQDSVEEGVKEYTKVPRSSKGTAETSSV
;
A
#
# COMPACT_ATOMS: atom_id res chain seq x y z
N ALA A 1 21.12 18.83 -34.87
CA ALA A 1 21.64 18.55 -33.52
C ALA A 1 22.17 17.13 -33.54
N LEU A 2 23.42 16.89 -33.11
CA LEU A 2 23.97 15.54 -33.04
C LEU A 2 23.19 14.76 -31.97
N GLU A 3 22.48 13.70 -32.36
CA GLU A 3 21.76 12.85 -31.42
C GLU A 3 22.76 12.26 -30.41
N LYS A 4 22.58 12.54 -29.13
CA LYS A 4 23.41 11.94 -28.07
C LYS A 4 22.98 10.48 -27.93
N LYS A 5 23.92 9.53 -28.06
CA LYS A 5 23.68 8.11 -27.80
C LYS A 5 23.25 7.94 -26.34
N VAL A 6 22.09 7.35 -26.10
CA VAL A 6 21.57 7.07 -24.75
C VAL A 6 21.56 5.56 -24.51
N VAL A 7 22.23 5.13 -23.45
CA VAL A 7 22.21 3.74 -22.98
C VAL A 7 21.43 3.71 -21.67
N LYS A 8 20.50 2.76 -21.52
CA LYS A 8 19.70 2.57 -20.30
C LYS A 8 20.17 1.31 -19.59
N SER A 9 20.28 1.36 -18.27
CA SER A 9 20.62 0.20 -17.44
C SER A 9 19.93 0.29 -16.08
N LYS A 10 19.72 -0.85 -15.44
CA LYS A 10 19.22 -0.89 -14.07
C LYS A 10 20.36 -0.97 -13.06
N VAL A 11 20.13 -0.48 -11.85
CA VAL A 11 21.04 -0.68 -10.70
C VAL A 11 21.28 -2.18 -10.50
N GLY A 12 22.55 -2.55 -10.28
CA GLY A 12 22.99 -3.93 -10.08
C GLY A 12 23.35 -4.69 -11.36
N GLU A 13 22.97 -4.18 -12.54
CA GLU A 13 23.26 -4.84 -13.83
C GLU A 13 24.67 -4.50 -14.36
N LYS A 14 25.05 -5.16 -15.46
CA LYS A 14 26.24 -4.86 -16.26
C LYS A 14 25.82 -4.11 -17.51
N VAL A 15 26.50 -3.01 -17.83
CA VAL A 15 26.23 -2.19 -19.03
C VAL A 15 27.49 -1.95 -19.84
N SER A 16 27.35 -1.83 -21.15
CA SER A 16 28.40 -1.37 -22.07
C SER A 16 28.11 0.02 -22.63
N LEU A 17 29.13 0.86 -22.69
CA LEU A 17 29.12 2.17 -23.33
C LEU A 17 30.05 2.12 -24.56
N PRO A 18 29.51 2.23 -25.79
CA PRO A 18 30.31 2.11 -27.00
C PRO A 18 31.20 3.34 -27.19
N CYS A 19 32.46 3.13 -27.60
CA CYS A 19 33.34 4.20 -28.05
C CYS A 19 33.12 4.52 -29.55
N CYS A 20 33.69 5.62 -30.04
CA CYS A 20 33.65 6.01 -31.47
C CYS A 20 34.84 5.55 -32.30
N TYR A 21 35.67 4.63 -31.78
CA TYR A 21 36.86 4.19 -32.48
C TYR A 21 37.15 2.72 -32.21
N GLU A 22 37.56 2.01 -33.26
CA GLU A 22 38.07 0.66 -33.19
C GLU A 22 39.55 0.66 -33.61
N ILE A 23 40.39 0.02 -32.82
CA ILE A 23 41.81 -0.12 -33.13
C ILE A 23 41.94 -1.10 -34.31
N PRO A 24 42.59 -0.68 -35.42
CA PRO A 24 42.84 -1.57 -36.54
C PRO A 24 43.57 -2.83 -36.09
N SER A 25 43.18 -4.00 -36.61
CA SER A 25 43.81 -5.28 -36.25
C SER A 25 45.32 -5.36 -36.54
N SER A 26 45.81 -4.53 -37.46
CA SER A 26 47.24 -4.35 -37.77
C SER A 26 48.00 -3.50 -36.74
N GLU A 27 47.31 -2.92 -35.77
CA GLU A 27 47.85 -2.05 -34.74
C GLU A 27 47.53 -2.56 -33.34
N GLY A 28 48.19 -2.00 -32.33
CA GLY A 28 47.93 -2.34 -30.94
C GLY A 28 47.66 -1.09 -30.11
N LEU A 29 47.02 -1.30 -28.95
CA LEU A 29 46.67 -0.25 -27.97
C LEU A 29 47.87 0.62 -27.56
N HIS A 30 49.11 0.10 -27.66
CA HIS A 30 50.33 0.85 -27.36
C HIS A 30 50.55 2.10 -28.23
N LYS A 31 49.93 2.19 -29.41
CA LYS A 31 49.99 3.38 -30.28
C LYS A 31 48.96 4.46 -29.91
N TYR A 32 48.09 4.18 -28.95
CA TYR A 32 46.94 5.01 -28.62
C TYR A 32 46.99 5.46 -27.16
N ARG A 33 46.39 6.62 -26.89
CA ARG A 33 45.95 7.02 -25.56
C ARG A 33 44.44 7.06 -25.55
N VAL A 34 43.82 6.39 -24.58
CA VAL A 34 42.36 6.27 -24.49
C VAL A 34 41.94 6.76 -23.12
N TYR A 35 40.97 7.65 -23.07
CA TYR A 35 40.38 8.17 -21.85
C TYR A 35 38.88 7.93 -21.90
N TRP A 36 38.37 7.29 -20.85
CA TRP A 36 36.96 7.35 -20.51
C TRP A 36 36.77 8.35 -19.38
N GLN A 37 35.91 9.33 -19.61
CA GLN A 37 35.66 10.42 -18.67
C GLN A 37 34.16 10.55 -18.42
N LYS A 38 33.76 10.81 -17.18
CA LYS A 38 32.41 11.16 -16.79
C LYS A 38 32.33 12.66 -16.54
N ASN A 39 31.30 13.31 -17.06
CA ASN A 39 31.08 14.76 -16.95
C ASN A 39 32.30 15.60 -17.38
N ILE A 40 33.11 15.10 -18.33
CA ILE A 40 34.33 15.71 -18.88
C ILE A 40 35.52 15.75 -17.89
N THR A 41 35.27 15.84 -16.58
CA THR A 41 36.33 16.00 -15.58
C THR A 41 36.76 14.71 -14.90
N ASP A 42 35.84 13.77 -14.72
CA ASP A 42 36.07 12.63 -13.82
C ASP A 42 36.60 11.46 -14.63
N VAL A 43 37.88 11.12 -14.46
CA VAL A 43 38.47 9.98 -15.15
C VAL A 43 37.84 8.68 -14.64
N VAL A 44 37.27 7.89 -15.54
CA VAL A 44 36.78 6.54 -15.25
C VAL A 44 37.94 5.56 -15.36
N LEU A 45 38.61 5.58 -16.51
CA LEU A 45 39.86 4.87 -16.74
C LEU A 45 40.67 5.54 -17.86
N ALA A 46 41.97 5.29 -17.88
CA ALA A 46 42.85 5.76 -18.94
C ALA A 46 43.93 4.73 -19.29
N TYR A 47 44.23 4.62 -20.58
CA TYR A 47 45.30 3.80 -21.13
C TYR A 47 46.31 4.65 -21.91
N SER A 48 47.58 4.30 -21.79
CA SER A 48 48.68 4.84 -22.61
C SER A 48 49.75 3.77 -22.76
N GLU A 49 50.35 3.67 -23.95
CA GLU A 49 51.42 2.71 -24.23
C GLU A 49 51.00 1.25 -23.93
N GLY A 50 49.70 0.94 -24.05
CA GLY A 50 49.14 -0.39 -23.82
C GLY A 50 48.89 -0.71 -22.35
N ASN A 51 49.25 0.20 -21.44
CA ASN A 51 49.09 0.02 -20.01
C ASN A 51 47.98 0.93 -19.47
N MET A 52 47.28 0.46 -18.44
CA MET A 52 46.32 1.27 -17.70
C MET A 52 47.10 2.23 -16.79
N ILE A 53 46.92 3.53 -16.98
CA ILE A 53 47.65 4.59 -16.26
C ILE A 53 46.80 5.30 -15.20
N SER A 54 45.47 5.16 -15.26
CA SER A 54 44.56 5.73 -14.26
C SER A 54 43.32 4.86 -14.12
N HIS A 55 42.97 4.54 -12.88
CA HIS A 55 41.75 3.81 -12.53
C HIS A 55 41.32 4.19 -11.11
N PRO A 56 40.57 5.29 -10.95
CA PRO A 56 40.19 5.81 -9.64
C PRO A 56 39.31 4.82 -8.85
N GLU A 57 39.40 4.90 -7.52
CA GLU A 57 38.73 3.97 -6.60
C GLU A 57 37.22 3.77 -6.86
N PRO A 58 36.40 4.79 -7.20
CA PRO A 58 34.97 4.58 -7.47
C PRO A 58 34.67 3.61 -8.64
N TYR A 59 35.61 3.50 -9.59
CA TYR A 59 35.49 2.69 -10.79
C TYR A 59 36.39 1.44 -10.76
N ARG A 60 37.36 1.40 -9.85
CA ARG A 60 38.27 0.27 -9.66
C ARG A 60 37.46 -1.00 -9.36
N ASN A 61 37.85 -2.10 -9.99
CA ASN A 61 37.16 -3.41 -9.92
C ASN A 61 35.69 -3.41 -10.40
N ARG A 62 35.17 -2.30 -10.92
CA ARG A 62 33.82 -2.19 -11.48
C ARG A 62 33.80 -1.90 -12.97
N THR A 63 34.90 -1.41 -13.53
CA THR A 63 34.99 -1.07 -14.95
C THR A 63 36.13 -1.78 -15.67
N GLU A 64 35.86 -2.17 -16.90
CA GLU A 64 36.83 -2.77 -17.83
C GLU A 64 36.64 -2.16 -19.23
N MET A 65 37.70 -2.14 -20.03
CA MET A 65 37.65 -1.64 -21.41
C MET A 65 38.09 -2.74 -22.37
N ASP A 66 37.32 -2.92 -23.44
CA ASP A 66 37.73 -3.79 -24.54
C ASP A 66 38.93 -3.17 -25.28
N PRO A 67 40.05 -3.90 -25.47
CA PRO A 67 41.26 -3.31 -26.04
C PRO A 67 41.20 -3.13 -27.57
N TRP A 68 40.16 -3.61 -28.25
CA TRP A 68 39.96 -3.43 -29.69
C TRP A 68 38.94 -2.35 -30.00
N ASN A 69 37.70 -2.50 -29.52
CA ASN A 69 36.62 -1.55 -29.82
C ASN A 69 36.45 -0.44 -28.77
N LEU A 70 37.29 -0.46 -27.73
CA LEU A 70 37.36 0.57 -26.67
C LEU A 70 36.05 0.75 -25.89
N THR A 71 35.14 -0.20 -25.98
CA THR A 71 33.88 -0.21 -25.23
C THR A 71 34.17 -0.28 -23.74
N LEU A 72 33.58 0.63 -22.98
CA LEU A 72 33.63 0.63 -21.53
C LEU A 72 32.52 -0.25 -20.98
N TRP A 73 32.85 -1.17 -20.10
CA TRP A 73 31.88 -1.94 -19.32
C TRP A 73 31.86 -1.43 -17.88
N ILE A 74 30.67 -1.40 -17.27
CA ILE A 74 30.45 -1.02 -15.87
C ILE A 74 29.59 -2.10 -15.20
N SER A 75 30.04 -2.64 -14.07
CA SER A 75 29.33 -3.66 -13.29
C SER A 75 29.81 -3.71 -11.84
N PRO A 76 28.91 -3.75 -10.84
CA PRO A 76 27.48 -3.48 -10.95
C PRO A 76 27.22 -2.00 -11.21
N VAL A 77 26.14 -1.65 -11.91
CA VAL A 77 25.72 -0.25 -12.11
C VAL A 77 25.12 0.31 -10.82
N GLU A 78 25.46 1.57 -10.50
CA GLU A 78 24.92 2.34 -9.38
C GLU A 78 24.19 3.61 -9.86
N ILE A 79 23.34 4.21 -9.03
CA ILE A 79 22.63 5.47 -9.38
C ILE A 79 23.63 6.60 -9.66
N LEU A 80 24.76 6.62 -8.95
CA LEU A 80 25.84 7.59 -9.15
C LEU A 80 26.50 7.48 -10.53
N ASP A 81 26.36 6.36 -11.24
CA ASP A 81 26.85 6.22 -12.60
C ASP A 81 25.97 6.95 -13.62
N ASN A 82 24.74 7.34 -13.25
CA ASN A 82 23.90 8.13 -14.15
C ASN A 82 24.61 9.43 -14.55
N GLY A 83 24.74 9.67 -15.86
CA GLY A 83 25.42 10.85 -16.37
C GLY A 83 25.95 10.71 -17.79
N SER A 84 26.69 11.74 -18.21
CA SER A 84 27.33 11.78 -19.53
C SER A 84 28.75 11.24 -19.42
N TYR A 85 29.09 10.30 -20.29
CA TYR A 85 30.43 9.77 -20.47
C TYR A 85 30.99 10.22 -21.81
N GLN A 86 32.31 10.31 -21.92
CA GLN A 86 33.01 10.64 -23.15
C GLN A 86 34.18 9.67 -23.35
N CYS A 87 34.27 9.12 -24.56
CA CYS A 87 35.44 8.36 -25.01
C CYS A 87 36.35 9.30 -25.82
N VAL A 88 37.57 9.51 -25.34
CA VAL A 88 38.58 10.33 -26.04
C VAL A 88 39.74 9.43 -26.45
N VAL A 89 40.01 9.35 -27.75
CA VAL A 89 41.06 8.52 -28.31
C VAL A 89 42.07 9.41 -29.03
N GLN A 90 43.34 9.26 -28.68
CA GLN A 90 44.45 9.98 -29.30
C GLN A 90 45.44 9.01 -29.94
N ARG A 91 45.96 9.38 -31.10
CA ARG A 91 47.04 8.70 -31.80
C ARG A 91 48.10 9.73 -32.17
N ASN A 92 49.36 9.50 -31.77
CA ASN A 92 50.46 10.45 -32.00
C ASN A 92 50.11 11.90 -31.58
N SER A 93 49.46 12.05 -30.42
CA SER A 93 48.98 13.34 -29.87
C SER A 93 47.87 14.04 -30.69
N VAL A 94 47.28 13.37 -31.69
CA VAL A 94 46.11 13.85 -32.43
C VAL A 94 44.86 13.12 -31.93
N VAL A 95 43.82 13.87 -31.57
CA VAL A 95 42.51 13.29 -31.20
C VAL A 95 41.86 12.72 -32.45
N VAL A 96 41.60 11.41 -32.44
CA VAL A 96 40.94 10.68 -33.54
C VAL A 96 39.48 10.34 -33.24
N CYS A 97 39.06 10.42 -31.97
CA CYS A 97 37.66 10.20 -31.54
C CYS A 97 37.40 10.91 -30.20
N GLY A 98 36.17 11.43 -30.03
CA GLY A 98 35.77 12.28 -28.90
C GLY A 98 34.26 12.27 -28.61
N ASP A 99 33.56 11.14 -28.86
CA ASP A 99 32.10 11.06 -28.74
C ASP A 99 31.63 10.90 -27.30
N SER A 100 30.41 11.37 -27.06
CA SER A 100 29.72 11.24 -25.77
C SER A 100 28.56 10.24 -25.82
N VAL A 101 28.38 9.52 -24.72
CA VAL A 101 27.26 8.60 -24.47
C VAL A 101 26.64 8.96 -23.12
N VAL A 102 25.31 9.02 -23.05
CA VAL A 102 24.59 9.24 -21.79
C VAL A 102 24.15 7.90 -21.23
N LEU A 103 24.62 7.57 -20.03
CA LEU A 103 24.11 6.45 -19.24
C LEU A 103 22.94 6.93 -18.39
N PHE A 104 21.75 6.38 -18.65
CA PHE A 104 20.55 6.62 -17.89
C PHE A 104 20.26 5.41 -16.99
N VAL A 105 20.34 5.61 -15.67
CA VAL A 105 20.17 4.53 -14.70
C VAL A 105 18.74 4.51 -14.16
N THR A 106 18.18 3.32 -13.93
CA THR A 106 16.90 3.14 -13.22
C THR A 106 17.07 2.24 -11.99
N ALA A 107 16.31 2.51 -10.94
CA ALA A 107 16.15 1.64 -9.78
C ALA A 107 14.65 1.41 -9.54
N ASP A 108 14.28 0.17 -9.24
CA ASP A 108 12.88 -0.16 -9.04
C ASP A 108 12.35 0.38 -7.70
N PHE A 109 11.15 0.90 -7.77
CA PHE A 109 10.38 1.25 -6.59
C PHE A 109 9.87 -0.02 -5.89
N SER A 110 9.88 -0.01 -4.56
CA SER A 110 9.20 -1.06 -3.78
C SER A 110 7.73 -1.14 -4.17
N LYS A 111 7.11 -2.32 -4.05
CA LYS A 111 5.67 -2.46 -4.23
C LYS A 111 4.93 -1.43 -3.35
N PRO A 112 4.00 -0.62 -3.90
CA PRO A 112 3.35 0.43 -3.13
C PRO A 112 2.59 -0.15 -1.94
N ASN A 113 2.72 0.47 -0.77
CA ASN A 113 1.92 0.15 0.40
C ASN A 113 0.77 1.16 0.51
N ILE A 114 -0.45 0.69 0.73
CA ILE A 114 -1.64 1.53 0.86
C ILE A 114 -2.21 1.36 2.26
N THR A 115 -2.37 2.45 2.99
CA THR A 115 -3.09 2.51 4.26
C THR A 115 -4.32 3.40 4.13
N ALA A 116 -5.37 3.10 4.89
CA ALA A 116 -6.59 3.89 4.95
C ALA A 116 -6.97 4.09 6.42
N GLU A 117 -7.08 5.35 6.84
CA GLU A 117 -7.45 5.75 8.19
C GLU A 117 -8.78 6.48 8.15
N VAL A 118 -9.71 6.12 9.03
CA VAL A 118 -11.02 6.79 9.12
C VAL A 118 -10.85 8.11 9.86
N SER A 119 -11.18 9.23 9.22
CA SER A 119 -11.17 10.55 9.84
C SER A 119 -12.53 10.89 10.46
N ALA A 120 -13.61 10.55 9.78
CA ALA A 120 -14.98 10.75 10.23
C ALA A 120 -15.90 9.65 9.68
N ASP A 121 -16.92 9.29 10.44
CA ASP A 121 -17.91 8.30 10.01
C ASP A 121 -19.32 8.82 10.22
N SER A 122 -20.20 8.53 9.26
CA SER A 122 -21.61 8.89 9.28
C SER A 122 -22.43 7.79 8.64
N CYS A 123 -23.76 7.87 8.78
CA CYS A 123 -24.64 6.91 8.14
C CYS A 123 -24.56 6.92 6.61
N GLU A 124 -24.24 8.06 6.00
CA GLU A 124 -24.23 8.24 4.55
C GLU A 124 -22.85 7.93 3.95
N SER A 125 -21.77 8.32 4.64
CA SER A 125 -20.40 8.12 4.17
C SER A 125 -19.39 7.99 5.30
N THR A 126 -18.34 7.20 5.04
CA THR A 126 -17.14 7.14 5.86
C THR A 126 -16.04 7.95 5.16
N GLU A 127 -15.57 9.02 5.80
CA GLU A 127 -14.42 9.79 5.31
C GLU A 127 -13.12 9.07 5.69
N MET A 128 -12.26 8.86 4.70
CA MET A 128 -11.00 8.14 4.86
C MET A 128 -9.83 8.95 4.30
N VAL A 129 -8.75 8.99 5.06
CA VAL A 129 -7.44 9.47 4.61
C VAL A 129 -6.63 8.26 4.13
N ILE A 130 -6.40 8.21 2.83
CA ILE A 130 -5.66 7.14 2.18
C ILE A 130 -4.24 7.63 1.95
N THR A 131 -3.27 6.83 2.39
CA THR A 131 -1.85 7.07 2.13
C THR A 131 -1.28 5.94 1.28
N CYS A 132 -0.63 6.29 0.18
CA CYS A 132 0.12 5.36 -0.65
C CYS A 132 1.61 5.71 -0.58
N SER A 133 2.46 4.76 -0.21
CA SER A 133 3.91 4.99 -0.12
C SER A 133 4.73 3.94 -0.88
N SER A 134 5.85 4.36 -1.45
CA SER A 134 6.82 3.49 -2.11
C SER A 134 8.23 4.09 -2.00
N HIS A 135 9.26 3.22 -2.04
CA HIS A 135 10.60 3.57 -1.59
C HIS A 135 11.70 3.07 -2.53
N GLY A 136 12.85 3.74 -2.47
CA GLY A 136 14.12 3.26 -3.02
C GLY A 136 14.29 3.33 -4.54
N GLY A 137 13.35 3.94 -5.27
CA GLY A 137 13.38 3.93 -6.73
C GLY A 137 14.05 5.16 -7.35
N PHE A 138 14.41 5.06 -8.63
CA PHE A 138 15.06 6.13 -9.40
C PHE A 138 14.70 5.97 -10.90
N PRO A 139 14.44 7.05 -11.65
CA PRO A 139 14.49 8.48 -11.28
C PRO A 139 13.27 8.92 -10.46
N LYS A 140 13.09 10.25 -10.32
CA LYS A 140 11.91 10.86 -9.70
C LYS A 140 10.60 10.25 -10.25
N PRO A 141 9.70 9.74 -9.38
CA PRO A 141 8.47 9.06 -9.81
C PRO A 141 7.29 10.02 -9.97
N ARG A 142 6.19 9.47 -10.50
CA ARG A 142 4.83 10.04 -10.40
C ARG A 142 3.92 9.02 -9.71
N ILE A 143 2.96 9.51 -8.93
CA ILE A 143 1.88 8.66 -8.41
C ILE A 143 0.64 8.90 -9.26
N SER A 144 0.01 7.81 -9.67
CA SER A 144 -1.30 7.77 -10.30
C SER A 144 -2.18 6.75 -9.58
N GLY A 145 -3.47 6.72 -9.89
CA GLY A 145 -4.36 5.75 -9.32
C GLY A 145 -5.78 5.91 -9.82
N ALA A 146 -6.62 4.95 -9.47
CA ALA A 146 -8.01 4.95 -9.86
C ALA A 146 -8.91 4.41 -8.74
N LEU A 147 -10.08 5.01 -8.61
CA LEU A 147 -11.18 4.53 -7.78
C LEU A 147 -12.22 3.88 -8.69
N ASN A 148 -12.40 2.56 -8.61
CA ASN A 148 -13.28 1.81 -9.53
C ASN A 148 -13.09 2.19 -11.02
N ASN A 149 -11.83 2.26 -11.48
CA ASN A 149 -11.41 2.66 -12.84
C ASN A 149 -11.58 4.15 -13.20
N VAL A 150 -11.99 5.00 -12.26
CA VAL A 150 -12.01 6.46 -12.45
C VAL A 150 -10.70 7.03 -11.89
N SER A 151 -9.92 7.73 -12.72
CA SER A 151 -8.64 8.31 -12.29
C SER A 151 -8.83 9.30 -11.14
N VAL A 152 -7.93 9.24 -10.16
CA VAL A 152 -7.92 10.16 -9.01
C VAL A 152 -6.59 10.88 -8.91
N GLU A 153 -6.63 12.14 -8.46
CA GLU A 153 -5.44 12.95 -8.25
C GLU A 153 -4.93 12.76 -6.82
N TRP A 154 -3.67 12.36 -6.69
CA TRP A 154 -3.01 12.18 -5.40
C TRP A 154 -2.24 13.44 -5.02
N ASN A 155 -2.37 13.87 -3.77
CA ASN A 155 -1.46 14.86 -3.19
C ASN A 155 -0.11 14.18 -2.92
N ALA A 156 0.75 14.15 -3.94
CA ALA A 156 2.01 13.43 -3.94
C ALA A 156 3.19 14.32 -3.52
N SER A 157 4.00 13.80 -2.62
CA SER A 157 5.31 14.35 -2.27
C SER A 157 6.38 13.26 -2.38
N TRP A 158 7.63 13.68 -2.57
CA TRP A 158 8.78 12.79 -2.63
C TRP A 158 9.95 13.38 -1.86
N VAL A 159 10.79 12.50 -1.33
CA VAL A 159 11.99 12.83 -0.57
C VAL A 159 13.18 12.12 -1.21
N SER A 160 14.27 12.85 -1.37
CA SER A 160 15.56 12.32 -1.80
C SER A 160 16.68 13.23 -1.28
N GLU A 161 17.84 12.65 -0.98
CA GLU A 161 19.00 13.39 -0.46
C GLU A 161 19.65 14.29 -1.51
N SER A 162 19.66 13.84 -2.77
CA SER A 162 20.28 14.54 -3.89
C SER A 162 19.61 14.17 -5.21
N ARG A 163 20.05 14.77 -6.32
CA ARG A 163 19.56 14.41 -7.66
C ARG A 163 20.03 13.03 -8.14
N LEU A 164 21.03 12.44 -7.49
CA LEU A 164 21.60 11.12 -7.81
C LEU A 164 21.45 10.15 -6.62
N SER A 165 20.40 10.34 -5.82
CA SER A 165 20.03 9.44 -4.72
C SER A 165 18.67 8.79 -5.02
N PRO A 166 18.36 7.63 -4.40
CA PRO A 166 17.02 7.04 -4.48
C PRO A 166 15.91 8.01 -4.02
N TYR A 167 14.71 7.82 -4.53
CA TYR A 167 13.50 8.56 -4.16
C TYR A 167 12.57 7.69 -3.33
N ASN A 168 11.99 8.30 -2.29
CA ASN A 168 10.83 7.79 -1.59
C ASN A 168 9.64 8.68 -1.94
N VAL A 169 8.48 8.10 -2.21
CA VAL A 169 7.28 8.82 -2.65
C VAL A 169 6.10 8.46 -1.78
N THR A 170 5.30 9.48 -1.43
CA THR A 170 4.09 9.35 -0.62
C THR A 170 2.98 10.19 -1.24
N GLY A 171 1.87 9.53 -1.58
CA GLY A 171 0.64 10.15 -2.05
C GLY A 171 -0.42 10.10 -0.96
N LYS A 172 -1.14 11.21 -0.75
CA LYS A 172 -2.31 11.26 0.13
C LYS A 172 -3.57 11.61 -0.67
N LEU A 173 -4.68 10.97 -0.31
CA LEU A 173 -5.98 11.20 -0.90
C LEU A 173 -7.05 11.14 0.19
N VAL A 174 -8.01 12.06 0.18
CA VAL A 174 -9.16 12.04 1.09
C VAL A 174 -10.39 11.62 0.28
N LEU A 175 -11.09 10.57 0.72
CA LEU A 175 -12.27 10.03 0.04
C LEU A 175 -13.46 9.91 1.00
N ASN A 176 -14.65 10.21 0.48
CA ASN A 176 -15.92 9.88 1.13
C ASN A 176 -16.46 8.57 0.56
N VAL A 177 -16.37 7.49 1.33
CA VAL A 177 -16.76 6.14 0.93
C VAL A 177 -18.23 5.92 1.29
N THR A 178 -19.11 5.88 0.29
CA THR A 178 -20.56 5.64 0.45
C THR A 178 -20.95 4.17 0.22
N LYS A 179 -20.10 3.43 -0.49
CA LYS A 179 -20.23 2.01 -0.79
C LYS A 179 -18.85 1.39 -0.86
N ASP A 180 -18.78 0.06 -0.87
CA ASP A 180 -17.50 -0.62 -1.04
C ASP A 180 -16.88 -0.26 -2.41
N VAL A 181 -15.62 0.15 -2.37
CA VAL A 181 -14.86 0.63 -3.53
C VAL A 181 -13.46 0.05 -3.51
N ASN A 182 -12.83 -0.05 -4.67
CA ASN A 182 -11.44 -0.47 -4.77
C ASN A 182 -10.57 0.71 -5.22
N ILE A 183 -9.56 1.03 -4.41
CA ILE A 183 -8.57 2.06 -4.76
C ILE A 183 -7.31 1.39 -5.28
N THR A 184 -6.85 1.84 -6.44
CA THR A 184 -5.56 1.48 -7.02
C THR A 184 -4.60 2.64 -6.84
N CYS A 185 -3.39 2.35 -6.37
CA CYS A 185 -2.26 3.27 -6.42
C CYS A 185 -1.18 2.68 -7.32
N SER A 186 -0.64 3.49 -8.23
CA SER A 186 0.49 3.14 -9.09
C SER A 186 1.61 4.17 -9.00
N VAL A 187 2.84 3.69 -8.94
CA VAL A 187 4.06 4.49 -8.95
C VAL A 187 4.72 4.29 -10.31
N GLU A 188 4.78 5.36 -11.09
CA GLU A 188 5.27 5.38 -12.46
C GLU A 188 6.64 6.07 -12.53
N TYR A 189 7.60 5.46 -13.24
CA TYR A 189 8.95 5.99 -13.39
C TYR A 189 9.59 5.45 -14.68
N SER A 190 10.13 6.33 -15.52
CA SER A 190 10.85 5.94 -16.75
C SER A 190 10.10 4.94 -17.67
N GLY A 191 8.77 4.99 -17.72
CA GLY A 191 7.93 4.06 -18.51
C GLY A 191 7.61 2.74 -17.81
N PHE A 192 8.13 2.51 -16.61
CA PHE A 192 7.75 1.41 -15.73
C PHE A 192 6.67 1.85 -14.75
N ALA A 193 5.89 0.90 -14.27
CA ALA A 193 4.87 1.13 -13.25
C ALA A 193 4.79 -0.07 -12.29
N THR A 194 4.64 0.22 -11.00
CA THR A 194 4.29 -0.77 -9.98
C THR A 194 3.01 -0.34 -9.28
N SER A 195 2.10 -1.26 -8.98
CA SER A 195 0.77 -0.92 -8.48
C SER A 195 0.29 -1.84 -7.38
N THR A 196 -0.54 -1.31 -6.49
CA THR A 196 -1.25 -2.04 -5.44
C THR A 196 -2.72 -1.64 -5.44
N ASN A 197 -3.59 -2.59 -5.10
CA ASN A 197 -5.02 -2.38 -4.95
C ASN A 197 -5.40 -2.58 -3.48
N LEU A 198 -6.31 -1.76 -2.98
CA LEU A 198 -6.87 -1.89 -1.63
C LEU A 198 -8.41 -1.78 -1.70
N PRO A 199 -9.15 -2.81 -1.28
CA PRO A 199 -10.59 -2.69 -1.09
C PRO A 199 -10.88 -1.84 0.15
N LEU A 200 -11.68 -0.79 -0.02
CA LEU A 200 -12.21 0.06 1.04
C LEU A 200 -13.66 -0.31 1.29
N ARG A 201 -14.02 -0.48 2.56
CA ARG A 201 -15.38 -0.83 2.98
C ARG A 201 -16.05 0.35 3.65
N LYS A 202 -17.33 0.56 3.34
CA LYS A 202 -18.14 1.54 4.05
C LYS A 202 -18.49 1.00 5.45
N ILE A 203 -18.33 1.83 6.48
CA ILE A 203 -18.68 1.44 7.85
C ILE A 203 -20.18 1.67 8.05
N ASN A 204 -20.92 0.64 8.47
CA ASN A 204 -22.37 0.69 8.67
C ASN A 204 -22.72 0.75 10.16
N ASN A 205 -22.48 1.91 10.80
CA ASN A 205 -22.78 2.10 12.22
C ASN A 205 -24.15 2.79 12.46
N CYS A 206 -25.13 2.56 11.59
CA CYS A 206 -26.46 3.15 11.75
C CYS A 206 -27.30 2.38 12.76
N VAL A 207 -27.33 2.88 14.00
CA VAL A 207 -28.48 2.64 14.87
C VAL A 207 -29.54 3.64 14.45
N VAL A 208 -30.50 3.19 13.63
CA VAL A 208 -31.70 3.99 13.32
C VAL A 208 -32.39 4.27 14.67
N PRO A 209 -32.53 5.55 15.09
CA PRO A 209 -33.31 5.86 16.29
C PRO A 209 -34.70 5.21 16.12
N PRO A 210 -35.24 4.52 17.13
CA PRO A 210 -36.56 3.94 17.01
C PRO A 210 -37.54 5.05 16.61
N VAL A 211 -38.12 4.93 15.41
CA VAL A 211 -39.11 5.88 14.90
C VAL A 211 -40.23 5.93 15.94
N PRO A 212 -40.50 7.08 16.58
CA PRO A 212 -41.60 7.16 17.52
C PRO A 212 -42.89 6.78 16.77
N PRO A 213 -43.75 5.93 17.36
CA PRO A 213 -44.98 5.54 16.70
C PRO A 213 -45.77 6.79 16.31
N PRO A 214 -46.43 6.80 15.14
CA PRO A 214 -47.19 7.95 14.71
C PRO A 214 -48.22 8.33 15.78
N TYR A 215 -48.44 9.63 15.98
CA TYR A 215 -49.33 10.15 17.03
C TYR A 215 -50.69 9.47 17.04
N ASN A 216 -51.21 9.09 15.86
CA ASN A 216 -52.45 8.33 15.68
C ASN A 216 -52.48 6.99 16.43
N VAL A 217 -51.36 6.26 16.47
CA VAL A 217 -51.22 4.97 17.16
C VAL A 217 -51.19 5.18 18.67
N ILE A 218 -50.50 6.22 19.13
CA ILE A 218 -50.47 6.60 20.55
C ILE A 218 -51.88 7.01 21.00
N THR A 219 -52.57 7.86 20.24
CA THR A 219 -53.93 8.31 20.56
C THR A 219 -54.92 7.15 20.52
N ALA A 220 -54.86 6.26 19.52
CA ALA A 220 -55.75 5.11 19.44
C ALA A 220 -55.54 4.15 20.63
N SER A 221 -54.29 3.90 21.01
CA SER A 221 -53.95 3.05 22.17
C SER A 221 -54.50 3.65 23.47
N VAL A 222 -54.36 4.96 23.66
CA VAL A 222 -54.91 5.66 24.83
C VAL A 222 -56.44 5.62 24.85
N ILE A 223 -57.10 5.83 23.71
CA ILE A 223 -58.56 5.76 23.59
C ILE A 223 -59.07 4.34 23.90
N ILE A 224 -58.41 3.30 23.39
CA ILE A 224 -58.78 1.90 23.68
C ILE A 224 -58.68 1.61 25.18
N VAL A 225 -57.60 2.06 25.84
CA VAL A 225 -57.44 1.87 27.29
C VAL A 225 -58.53 2.62 28.07
N ILE A 226 -58.83 3.87 27.72
CA ILE A 226 -59.87 4.67 28.38
C ILE A 226 -61.25 4.03 28.18
N THR A 227 -61.60 3.60 26.96
CA THR A 227 -62.88 2.94 26.68
C THR A 227 -63.02 1.62 27.42
N PHE A 228 -61.94 0.84 27.54
CA PHE A 228 -61.92 -0.40 28.31
C PHE A 228 -62.12 -0.14 29.81
N ILE A 229 -61.47 0.88 30.37
CA ILE A 229 -61.67 1.29 31.77
C ILE A 229 -63.11 1.77 31.99
N LEU A 230 -63.67 2.57 31.08
CA LEU A 230 -65.06 3.01 31.16
C LEU A 230 -66.03 1.82 31.10
N ALA A 231 -65.80 0.87 30.20
CA ALA A 231 -66.60 -0.36 30.10
C ALA A 231 -66.55 -1.18 31.40
N ILE A 232 -65.36 -1.35 32.00
CA ILE A 232 -65.22 -2.03 33.30
C ILE A 232 -65.96 -1.28 34.41
N THR A 233 -65.83 0.05 34.48
CA THR A 233 -66.51 0.84 35.53
C THR A 233 -68.03 0.82 35.38
N LEU A 234 -68.54 0.83 34.14
CA LEU A 234 -69.96 0.68 33.84
C LEU A 234 -70.44 -0.73 34.17
N ALA A 235 -69.71 -1.77 33.76
CA ALA A 235 -70.03 -3.16 34.11
C ALA A 235 -70.02 -3.36 35.64
N ALA A 236 -69.07 -2.79 36.37
CA ALA A 236 -69.02 -2.86 37.83
C ALA A 236 -70.17 -2.10 38.52
N ARG A 237 -70.77 -1.09 37.86
CA ARG A 237 -71.94 -0.36 38.36
C ARG A 237 -73.28 -0.98 37.96
N TYR A 238 -73.34 -1.69 36.83
CA TYR A 238 -74.56 -2.29 36.29
C TYR A 238 -74.68 -3.81 36.51
N LEU A 239 -73.59 -4.50 36.86
CA LEU A 239 -73.67 -5.84 37.43
C LEU A 239 -74.08 -5.71 38.89
N PRO A 240 -75.26 -6.20 39.31
CA PRO A 240 -75.63 -6.20 40.71
C PRO A 240 -74.59 -7.01 41.49
N ARG A 241 -74.12 -6.46 42.62
CA ARG A 241 -73.41 -7.26 43.63
C ARG A 241 -74.37 -8.37 44.06
N HIS A 242 -74.25 -9.56 43.46
CA HIS A 242 -74.80 -10.78 44.06
C HIS A 242 -73.98 -11.06 45.32
N VAL A 243 -74.42 -10.47 46.43
CA VAL A 243 -74.17 -11.00 47.76
C VAL A 243 -74.91 -12.34 47.81
N CYS A 244 -74.17 -13.44 47.83
CA CYS A 244 -74.74 -14.72 48.26
C CYS A 244 -74.06 -15.09 49.58
N SER A 245 -74.83 -14.93 50.66
CA SER A 245 -74.51 -15.32 52.02
C SER A 245 -75.01 -16.75 52.25
N HIS A 246 -74.06 -17.66 52.51
CA HIS A 246 -74.21 -18.88 53.33
C HIS A 246 -75.06 -20.06 52.80
N CYS A 247 -74.39 -21.20 52.53
CA CYS A 247 -74.85 -22.53 52.91
C CYS A 247 -73.67 -23.52 53.01
N CYS A 248 -73.37 -23.96 54.24
CA CYS A 248 -72.43 -25.04 54.55
C CYS A 248 -73.09 -26.43 54.37
N LYS A 249 -72.37 -27.43 53.84
CA LYS A 249 -71.77 -28.57 54.59
C LYS A 249 -71.31 -29.73 53.67
N HIS A 250 -70.09 -30.21 53.99
CA HIS A 250 -69.48 -31.57 53.94
C HIS A 250 -70.13 -32.71 53.11
N GLN A 251 -69.31 -33.51 52.41
CA GLN A 251 -68.66 -34.74 52.94
C GLN A 251 -67.71 -35.43 51.91
N ASP A 252 -66.58 -35.95 52.42
CA ASP A 252 -65.69 -37.11 52.05
C ASP A 252 -66.00 -37.95 50.77
N SER A 253 -65.12 -38.68 50.06
CA SER A 253 -63.77 -39.26 50.25
C SER A 253 -63.32 -39.96 48.93
N VAL A 254 -62.06 -40.49 48.92
CA VAL A 254 -61.46 -41.55 48.06
C VAL A 254 -60.70 -41.04 46.81
N GLU A 255 -59.35 -40.89 46.80
CA GLU A 255 -58.25 -41.90 46.64
C GLU A 255 -58.18 -42.42 45.19
N GLU A 256 -57.08 -42.29 44.41
CA GLU A 256 -55.71 -42.85 44.51
C GLU A 256 -54.67 -41.80 44.01
N GLY A 257 -53.46 -41.66 44.57
CA GLY A 257 -52.33 -42.62 44.53
C GLY A 257 -51.58 -42.45 43.19
N VAL A 258 -50.40 -41.82 43.09
CA VAL A 258 -49.04 -42.36 43.38
C VAL A 258 -48.07 -41.14 43.42
N LYS A 259 -47.56 -40.67 44.56
CA LYS A 259 -46.30 -41.04 45.28
C LYS A 259 -45.02 -41.08 44.42
N GLU A 260 -44.11 -40.10 44.57
CA GLU A 260 -43.00 -40.03 45.55
C GLU A 260 -41.68 -40.36 44.78
N TYR A 261 -40.57 -39.63 44.88
CA TYR A 261 -39.72 -39.60 46.06
C TYR A 261 -38.66 -38.50 46.02
N THR A 262 -38.55 -37.81 47.15
CA THR A 262 -37.51 -36.86 47.56
C THR A 262 -36.26 -37.60 48.03
N LYS A 263 -35.04 -37.11 47.72
CA LYS A 263 -33.94 -36.95 48.70
C LYS A 263 -32.62 -36.45 48.09
N VAL A 264 -32.15 -35.34 48.65
CA VAL A 264 -30.73 -35.00 48.92
C VAL A 264 -30.43 -35.57 50.33
N PRO A 265 -29.20 -35.85 50.85
CA PRO A 265 -27.85 -35.34 50.55
C PRO A 265 -26.70 -36.39 50.51
N ARG A 266 -25.47 -35.98 50.15
CA ARG A 266 -24.29 -35.85 51.05
C ARG A 266 -22.94 -35.82 50.30
N SER A 267 -22.10 -34.92 50.80
CA SER A 267 -20.66 -34.68 50.61
C SER A 267 -19.74 -35.90 50.46
N SER A 268 -18.72 -35.77 49.60
CA SER A 268 -17.34 -36.19 49.89
C SER A 268 -16.30 -35.43 49.04
N LYS A 269 -15.19 -35.07 49.70
CA LYS A 269 -13.93 -34.50 49.20
C LYS A 269 -13.20 -35.45 48.23
N GLY A 270 -12.43 -34.87 47.31
CA GLY A 270 -11.36 -35.56 46.57
C GLY A 270 -10.53 -34.60 45.71
N THR A 271 -9.25 -34.48 46.05
CA THR A 271 -8.19 -33.59 45.54
C THR A 271 -7.53 -34.14 44.25
N ALA A 272 -6.94 -33.26 43.42
CA ALA A 272 -5.69 -33.38 42.61
C ALA A 272 -5.79 -32.43 41.38
N GLU A 273 -5.03 -31.32 41.27
CA GLU A 273 -3.65 -31.22 40.72
C GLU A 273 -3.42 -32.14 39.52
N THR A 274 -3.21 -31.67 38.28
CA THR A 274 -1.95 -31.15 37.68
C THR A 274 -2.27 -30.70 36.24
N SER A 275 -1.88 -29.52 35.77
CA SER A 275 -0.63 -29.15 35.07
C SER A 275 -0.42 -29.73 33.66
N SER A 276 -0.02 -28.82 32.75
CA SER A 276 0.65 -28.97 31.44
C SER A 276 -0.23 -29.43 30.27
N VAL A 277 -0.14 -28.85 29.06
CA VAL A 277 0.97 -28.16 28.37
C VAL A 277 0.49 -26.87 27.70
#